data_AF-A0A0F9LJE4-F1
#
_entry.id   AF-A0A0F9LJE4-F1
#
_cell.length_a   1.000
_cell.length_b   1.000
_cell.length_c   1.000
_cell.angle_alpha   90.00
_cell.angle_beta   90.00
_cell.angle_gamma   90.00
#
_symmetry.space_group_name_H-M   'P 1'
#
loop_
_entity.id
_entity.type
_entity.pdbx_description
1 polymer ?
#
loop_
_entity_poly.entity_id
_entity_poly.type
_entity_poly.pdbx_seq_one_letter_code
_entity_poly.pdbx_strand_id
1 'polypeptide(L)'
;GPPGPRLIIGADIPGIRRRHIAAAFAALGPAQAVIGPASDGGYWLIGLDGVTPPPPTLFQATRWSTHDALADTLATLRDRRVALTHTLDDVDTATDLGR
;
A
#
# COMPACT_ATOMS: atom_id res chain seq x y z
N GLY A 1 0.12 14.83 20.19
CA GLY A 1 0.28 13.42 20.60
C GLY A 1 1.47 12.83 19.86
N PRO A 2 2.03 11.69 20.31
CA PRO A 2 3.04 10.98 19.53
C PRO A 2 2.46 10.59 18.16
N PRO A 3 3.29 10.51 17.11
CA PRO A 3 2.82 10.07 15.80
C PRO A 3 2.29 8.63 15.91
N GLY A 4 1.03 8.43 15.52
CA GLY A 4 0.40 7.12 15.43
C GLY A 4 0.49 6.52 14.02
N PRO A 5 -0.01 5.30 13.82
CA PRO A 5 -0.02 4.65 12.52
C PRO A 5 -0.83 5.46 11.51
N ARG A 6 -0.36 5.49 10.26
CA ARG A 6 -0.97 6.25 9.16
C ARG A 6 -1.09 5.38 7.92
N LEU A 7 -2.20 5.52 7.21
CA LEU A 7 -2.48 4.84 5.95
C LEU A 7 -2.66 5.88 4.85
N ILE A 8 -2.11 5.61 3.67
CA ILE A 8 -2.42 6.26 2.40
C ILE A 8 -3.17 5.22 1.59
N ILE A 9 -4.29 5.65 1.00
CA ILE A 9 -5.23 4.77 0.30
C ILE A 9 -5.52 5.41 -1.06
N GLY A 10 -5.54 4.60 -2.12
CA GLY A 10 -6.08 5.02 -3.41
C GLY A 10 -7.52 5.50 -3.29
N ALA A 11 -7.90 6.50 -4.07
CA ALA A 11 -9.26 7.04 -4.01
C ALA A 11 -10.29 6.17 -4.76
N ASP A 12 -9.84 5.29 -5.66
CA ASP A 12 -10.70 4.59 -6.62
C ASP A 12 -10.78 3.08 -6.38
N ILE A 13 -11.16 2.66 -5.17
CA ILE A 13 -11.23 1.24 -4.81
C ILE A 13 -12.65 0.89 -4.32
N PRO A 14 -13.61 0.59 -5.22
CA PRO A 14 -15.02 0.32 -4.88
C PRO A 14 -15.17 -0.87 -3.93
N GLY A 15 -14.24 -1.81 -4.00
CA GLY A 15 -14.20 -2.97 -3.12
C GLY A 15 -13.81 -2.64 -1.68
N ILE A 16 -13.34 -1.42 -1.38
CA ILE A 16 -12.85 -1.06 -0.06
C ILE A 16 -13.98 -1.03 0.97
N ARG A 17 -13.72 -1.62 2.14
CA ARG A 17 -14.66 -1.72 3.25
C ARG A 17 -13.93 -1.42 4.55
N ARG A 18 -14.69 -1.01 5.58
CA ARG A 18 -14.14 -0.72 6.93
C ARG A 18 -13.25 -1.85 7.47
N ARG A 19 -13.62 -3.11 7.22
CA ARG A 19 -12.82 -4.29 7.63
C ARG A 19 -11.42 -4.33 7.00
N HIS A 20 -11.25 -3.83 5.78
CA HIS A 20 -9.95 -3.80 5.10
C HIS A 20 -9.03 -2.77 5.77
N ILE A 21 -9.59 -1.61 6.13
CA ILE A 21 -8.87 -0.57 6.87
C ILE A 21 -8.49 -1.05 8.28
N ALA A 22 -9.44 -1.68 8.99
CA ALA A 22 -9.18 -2.25 10.30
C ALA A 22 -8.09 -3.33 10.26
N ALA A 23 -8.11 -4.20 9.25
CA ALA A 23 -7.08 -5.20 9.04
C ALA A 23 -5.71 -4.56 8.75
N ALA A 24 -5.65 -3.49 7.96
CA ALA A 24 -4.40 -2.77 7.69
C ALA A 24 -3.79 -2.16 8.95
N PHE A 25 -4.61 -1.52 9.80
CA PHE A 25 -4.13 -1.01 11.09
C PHE A 25 -3.69 -2.13 12.04
N ALA A 26 -4.43 -3.24 12.11
CA ALA A 26 -4.04 -4.40 12.93
C ALA A 26 -2.70 -4.99 12.47
N ALA A 27 -2.46 -5.03 11.16
CA ALA A 27 -1.21 -5.50 10.58
C ALA A 27 0.00 -4.61 10.92
N LEU A 28 -0.20 -3.32 11.17
CA LEU A 28 0.85 -2.40 11.65
C LEU A 28 1.24 -2.63 13.12
N GLY A 29 0.51 -3.43 13.90
CA GLY A 29 0.90 -3.75 15.28
C GLY A 29 2.28 -4.43 15.35
N PRO A 30 2.46 -5.58 14.67
CA PRO A 30 3.75 -6.26 14.60
C PRO A 30 4.60 -5.83 13.39
N ALA A 31 4.17 -4.92 12.52
CA ALA A 31 4.92 -4.52 11.32
C ALA A 31 5.32 -3.05 11.37
N GLN A 32 6.28 -2.66 10.53
CA GLN A 32 6.69 -1.25 10.36
C GLN A 32 6.00 -0.61 9.17
N ALA A 33 5.62 -1.43 8.18
CA ALA A 33 4.81 -1.01 7.06
C ALA A 33 3.75 -2.06 6.76
N VAL A 34 2.64 -1.62 6.16
CA VAL A 34 1.62 -2.49 5.59
C VAL A 34 1.37 -2.08 4.15
N ILE A 35 1.18 -3.04 3.25
CA ILE A 35 0.78 -2.79 1.87
C ILE A 35 -0.47 -3.62 1.57
N GLY A 36 -1.46 -3.00 0.91
CA GLY A 36 -2.63 -3.68 0.36
C GLY A 36 -2.43 -3.90 -1.14
N PRO A 37 -2.08 -5.12 -1.59
CA PRO A 37 -1.82 -5.39 -3.00
C PRO A 37 -3.05 -5.16 -3.87
N ALA A 38 -2.86 -4.71 -5.10
CA ALA A 38 -3.90 -4.71 -6.12
C ALA A 38 -3.67 -5.87 -7.11
N SER A 39 -4.73 -6.34 -7.76
CA SER A 39 -4.68 -7.48 -8.66
C SER A 39 -3.90 -7.23 -9.96
N ASP A 40 -3.62 -5.96 -10.29
CA ASP A 40 -2.86 -5.51 -11.45
C ASP A 40 -1.32 -5.54 -11.23
N GLY A 41 -0.87 -5.88 -10.02
CA GLY A 41 0.54 -5.83 -9.59
C GLY A 41 0.92 -4.53 -8.86
N GLY A 42 0.01 -3.56 -8.79
CA GLY A 42 0.14 -2.37 -7.97
C GLY A 42 -0.28 -2.61 -6.51
N TYR A 43 -0.67 -1.53 -5.84
CA TYR A 43 -1.22 -1.58 -4.50
C TYR A 43 -2.19 -0.43 -4.24
N TRP A 44 -3.25 -0.74 -3.52
CA TRP A 44 -4.35 0.17 -3.21
C TRP A 44 -4.15 0.89 -1.86
N LEU A 45 -3.20 0.42 -1.04
CA LEU A 45 -2.88 1.00 0.26
C LEU A 45 -1.41 0.81 0.61
N ILE A 46 -0.82 1.84 1.22
CA ILE A 46 0.43 1.75 1.97
C ILE A 46 0.27 2.42 3.34
N GLY A 47 0.84 1.82 4.38
CA GLY A 47 0.80 2.36 5.73
C GLY A 47 2.12 2.22 6.45
N LEU A 48 2.34 3.09 7.44
CA LEU A 48 3.51 3.11 8.31
C LEU A 48 3.08 3.15 9.77
N ASP A 49 3.88 2.55 10.66
CA ASP A 49 3.63 2.45 12.11
C ASP A 49 3.61 3.82 12.83
N GLY A 50 4.21 4.85 12.21
CA GLY A 50 4.33 6.20 12.78
C GLY A 50 5.46 6.36 13.80
N VAL A 51 6.10 5.27 14.23
CA VAL A 51 7.18 5.24 15.22
C VAL A 51 8.54 5.12 14.53
N THR A 52 8.63 4.26 13.52
CA THR A 52 9.84 4.06 12.73
C THR A 52 9.89 5.10 11.61
N PRO A 53 10.97 5.88 11.46
CA PRO A 53 11.14 6.73 10.30
C PRO A 53 11.17 5.90 8.99
N PRO A 54 10.48 6.36 7.93
CA PRO A 54 10.57 5.72 6.63
C PRO A 54 12.03 5.78 6.14
N PRO A 55 12.50 4.78 5.37
CA PRO A 55 13.81 4.87 4.75
C PRO A 55 13.86 6.09 3.81
N PRO A 56 15.00 6.78 3.69
CA PRO A 56 15.15 7.92 2.77
C PRO A 56 14.88 7.54 1.32
N THR A 57 15.06 6.26 1.01
CA THR A 57 14.87 5.65 -0.30
C THR A 57 13.44 5.16 -0.53
N LEU A 58 12.49 5.43 0.38
CA LEU A 58 11.11 5.03 0.20
C LEU A 58 10.60 5.58 -1.14
N PHE A 59 10.07 4.69 -1.98
CA PHE A 59 9.63 4.94 -3.36
C PHE A 59 10.72 5.30 -4.38
N GLN A 60 11.99 5.20 -4.03
CA GLN A 60 13.08 5.40 -4.99
C GLN A 60 12.95 4.39 -6.13
N ALA A 61 12.93 4.90 -7.36
CA ALA A 61 12.77 4.12 -8.59
C ALA A 61 11.47 3.30 -8.70
N THR A 62 10.43 3.63 -7.93
CA THR A 62 9.11 2.98 -8.07
C THR A 62 8.44 3.39 -9.37
N ARG A 63 8.14 2.40 -10.21
CA ARG A 63 7.38 2.58 -11.46
C ARG A 63 5.88 2.59 -11.15
N TRP A 64 5.38 3.77 -10.79
CA TRP A 64 3.95 4.00 -10.51
C TRP A 64 3.05 3.62 -11.67
N SER A 65 1.80 3.23 -11.37
CA SER A 65 0.79 2.83 -12.37
C SER A 65 1.26 1.71 -13.30
N THR A 66 2.13 0.83 -12.80
CA THR A 66 2.55 -0.39 -13.50
C THR A 66 2.40 -1.59 -12.58
N HIS A 67 2.35 -2.78 -13.19
CA HIS A 67 2.45 -4.07 -12.49
C HIS A 67 3.67 -4.18 -11.54
N ASP A 68 4.71 -3.37 -11.75
CA ASP A 68 5.93 -3.45 -10.97
C ASP A 68 5.92 -2.53 -9.72
N ALA A 69 4.90 -1.69 -9.55
CA ALA A 69 4.84 -0.70 -8.48
C ALA A 69 4.96 -1.32 -7.08
N LEU A 70 4.29 -2.45 -6.84
CA LEU A 70 4.39 -3.19 -5.57
C LEU A 70 5.80 -3.72 -5.34
N ALA A 71 6.35 -4.41 -6.33
CA ALA A 71 7.67 -5.02 -6.24
C ALA A 71 8.76 -3.97 -6.01
N ASP A 72 8.72 -2.86 -6.76
CA ASP A 72 9.65 -1.76 -6.60
C ASP A 72 9.53 -1.11 -5.21
N THR A 73 8.30 -0.92 -4.72
CA THR A 73 8.08 -0.36 -3.37
C THR A 73 8.64 -1.28 -2.29
N LEU A 74 8.40 -2.59 -2.37
CA LEU A 74 8.95 -3.58 -1.45
C LEU A 74 10.48 -3.59 -1.47
N ALA A 75 11.11 -3.38 -2.63
CA ALA A 75 12.57 -3.27 -2.73
C ALA A 75 13.16 -2.08 -1.96
N THR A 76 12.37 -1.02 -1.73
CA THR A 76 12.78 0.12 -0.89
C THR A 76 12.61 -0.13 0.61
N LEU A 77 11.91 -1.21 1.00
CA LEU A 77 11.56 -1.57 2.38
C LEU A 77 12.26 -2.86 2.86
N ARG A 78 13.33 -3.30 2.18
CA ARG A 78 14.00 -4.60 2.45
C ARG A 78 14.44 -4.81 3.90
N ASP A 79 14.83 -3.75 4.60
CA ASP A 79 15.25 -3.80 6.01
C ASP A 79 14.10 -3.50 6.99
N ARG A 80 12.85 -3.70 6.55
CA ARG A 80 11.64 -3.44 7.34
C ARG A 80 10.75 -4.68 7.38
N ARG A 81 10.05 -4.83 8.50
CA ARG A 81 8.94 -5.79 8.59
C ARG A 81 7.74 -5.22 7.86
N VAL A 82 7.45 -5.76 6.68
CA VAL A 82 6.30 -5.37 5.87
C VAL A 82 5.23 -6.45 5.98
N ALA A 83 4.01 -6.06 6.35
CA ALA A 83 2.85 -6.93 6.27
C ALA A 83 2.07 -6.68 4.98
N LEU A 84 1.47 -7.73 4.43
CA LEU A 84 0.49 -7.60 3.35
C LEU A 84 -0.91 -7.76 3.93
N THR A 85 -1.83 -6.84 3.60
CA THR A 85 -3.25 -6.98 3.89
C THR A 85 -3.98 -7.58 2.68
N HIS A 86 -5.31 -7.53 2.69
CA HIS A 86 -6.15 -8.05 1.62
C HIS A 86 -5.77 -7.47 0.26
N THR A 87 -5.67 -8.35 -0.74
CA THR A 87 -5.66 -7.94 -2.14
C THR A 87 -7.07 -7.47 -2.52
N LEU A 88 -7.17 -6.31 -3.18
CA LEU A 88 -8.42 -5.81 -3.75
C LEU A 88 -8.21 -5.55 -5.24
N ASP A 89 -9.28 -5.68 -6.03
CA ASP A 89 -9.26 -5.22 -7.41
C ASP A 89 -9.37 -3.69 -7.43
N ASP A 90 -8.44 -3.05 -8.12
CA ASP A 90 -8.54 -1.64 -8.49
C ASP A 90 -9.48 -1.49 -9.70
N VAL A 91 -10.08 -0.31 -9.90
CA VAL A 91 -10.98 -0.03 -11.04
C VAL A 91 -10.18 0.31 -12.29
N ASP A 92 -8.92 -0.11 -12.42
CA ASP A 92 -8.17 0.20 -13.63
C ASP A 92 -8.41 -0.79 -14.79
N THR A 93 -9.43 -1.66 -14.68
CA THR A 93 -9.79 -2.56 -15.79
C THR A 93 -11.09 -2.14 -16.49
N ALA A 94 -10.92 -1.47 -17.63
CA ALA A 94 -11.85 -1.34 -18.76
C ALA A 94 -12.82 -0.14 -18.81
N THR A 95 -12.35 1.09 -18.58
CA THR A 95 -12.91 2.24 -19.32
C THR A 95 -11.85 3.28 -19.67
N ASP A 96 -10.78 2.84 -20.34
CA ASP A 96 -10.17 3.70 -21.35
C ASP A 96 -10.89 3.41 -22.69
N LEU A 97 -12.18 3.77 -22.74
CA LEU A 97 -12.93 3.84 -24.00
C LEU A 97 -12.70 5.23 -24.57
N GLY A 98 -11.60 5.34 -25.32
CA GLY A 98 -11.41 6.22 -26.47
C GLY A 98 -11.80 7.70 -26.32
N ARG A 99 -10.79 8.56 -26.28
CA ARG A 99 -10.70 9.71 -27.20
C ARG A 99 -9.30 9.86 -27.75
#